data_AF-A0A8K1FVN7-F1
#
_entry.id   AF-A0A8K1FVN7-F1
#
_cell.length_a   1.000
_cell.length_b   1.000
_cell.length_c   1.000
_cell.angle_alpha   90.00
_cell.angle_beta   90.00
_cell.angle_gamma   90.00
#
_symmetry.space_group_name_H-M   'P 1'
#
loop_
_entity.id
_entity.type
_entity.pdbx_description
1 polymer ?
#
loop_
_entity_poly.entity_id
_entity_poly.type
_entity_poly.pdbx_seq_one_letter_code
_entity_poly.pdbx_strand_id
1 'polypeptide(L)' 'MGSQLVVINSKAEQAFLSEKIKQKPTRENFYIGLFAEKVGQWQWVDKTPYNGTAAFWRKGEPSEGFDENC' A
#
# COMPACT_ATOMS: atom_id res chain seq x y z
N MET A 1 -16.53 -8.09 13.70
CA MET A 1 -15.96 -7.18 12.69
C MET A 1 -15.34 -8.05 11.61
N GLY A 2 -15.81 -7.95 10.35
CA GLY A 2 -15.41 -8.82 9.24
C GLY A 2 -14.92 -8.01 8.04
N SER A 3 -13.90 -7.18 8.26
CA SER A 3 -13.26 -6.37 7.22
C SER A 3 -11.76 -6.60 7.20
N GLN A 4 -11.12 -6.18 6.12
CA GLN A 4 -9.69 -6.36 5.86
C GLN A 4 -9.04 -5.01 5.53
N LEU A 5 -7.70 -4.94 5.66
CA LEU A 5 -6.94 -3.79 5.17
C LEU A 5 -7.09 -3.62 3.66
N VAL A 6 -6.96 -2.38 3.20
CA VAL A 6 -7.23 -2.03 1.80
C VAL A 6 -6.17 -2.62 0.86
N VAL A 7 -6.64 -3.15 -0.27
CA VAL A 7 -5.81 -3.65 -1.38
C VAL A 7 -5.98 -2.69 -2.55
N ILE A 8 -4.86 -2.34 -3.19
CA ILE A 8 -4.84 -1.35 -4.27
C ILE A 8 -4.19 -2.00 -5.49
N ASN A 9 -5.01 -2.38 -6.46
CA ASN A 9 -4.58 -3.09 -7.67
C ASN A 9 -4.70 -2.22 -8.94
N SER A 10 -5.29 -1.02 -8.82
CA SER A 10 -5.53 -0.15 -9.96
C SER A 10 -5.27 1.32 -9.67
N LYS A 11 -4.98 2.08 -10.73
CA LYS A 11 -4.81 3.53 -10.67
C LYS A 11 -6.10 4.24 -10.22
N ALA A 12 -7.26 3.67 -10.57
CA ALA A 12 -8.56 4.22 -10.19
C ALA A 12 -8.78 4.13 -8.68
N GLU A 13 -8.45 3.00 -8.04
CA GLU A 13 -8.52 2.84 -6.59
C GLU A 13 -7.56 3.79 -5.86
N GLN A 14 -6.30 3.88 -6.32
CA GLN A 14 -5.32 4.81 -5.76
C GLN A 14 -5.81 6.27 -5.83
N ALA A 15 -6.40 6.67 -6.96
CA ALA A 15 -6.95 8.00 -7.16
C ALA A 15 -8.15 8.26 -6.24
N PHE A 16 -9.08 7.31 -6.15
CA PHE A 16 -10.25 7.39 -5.27
C PHE A 16 -9.84 7.59 -3.80
N LEU A 17 -8.91 6.77 -3.30
CA LEU A 17 -8.41 6.90 -1.92
C LEU A 17 -7.71 8.25 -1.70
N SER A 18 -6.89 8.67 -2.67
CA SER A 18 -6.19 9.96 -2.62
C SER A 18 -7.17 11.14 -2.53
N GLU A 19 -8.29 11.11 -3.23
CA GLU A 19 -9.32 12.15 -3.14
C GLU A 19 -10.06 12.14 -1.79
N LYS A 20 -10.28 10.97 -1.20
CA LYS A 20 -10.94 10.85 0.11
C LYS A 20 -10.06 11.35 1.26
N ILE A 21 -8.75 11.08 1.21
CA ILE A 21 -7.82 11.48 2.30
C ILE A 21 -7.35 12.94 2.20
N LYS A 22 -7.42 13.57 1.00
CA LYS A 22 -7.04 14.97 0.76
C LYS A 22 -7.78 16.00 1.63
N GLN A 23 -8.89 15.61 2.26
CA GLN A 23 -9.70 16.51 3.07
C GLN A 23 -9.04 16.90 4.40
N LYS A 24 -7.94 16.23 4.79
CA LYS A 24 -7.25 16.53 6.05
C LYS A 24 -6.15 17.58 5.85
N PRO A 25 -6.01 18.55 6.78
CA PRO A 25 -4.99 19.60 6.72
C PRO A 25 -3.56 19.06 6.92
N THR A 26 -3.42 17.84 7.44
CA THR A 26 -2.14 17.19 7.72
C THR A 26 -1.93 15.97 6.82
N ARG A 27 -0.68 15.76 6.39
CA ARG A 27 -0.30 14.50 5.75
C ARG A 27 -0.26 13.41 6.82
N GLU A 28 -1.24 12.52 6.78
CA GLU A 28 -1.28 11.31 7.60
C GLU A 28 -0.82 10.10 6.76
N ASN A 29 -0.13 9.16 7.42
CA ASN A 29 0.18 7.85 6.85
C ASN A 29 -0.82 6.82 7.38
N PHE A 30 -1.20 5.87 6.54
CA PHE A 30 -2.16 4.82 6.87
C PHE A 30 -1.55 3.47 6.51
N TYR A 31 -1.77 2.47 7.36
CA TYR A 31 -1.50 1.08 6.99
C TYR A 31 -2.46 0.64 5.88
N ILE A 32 -1.91 -0.08 4.91
CA ILE A 32 -2.65 -0.75 3.85
C ILE A 32 -2.38 -2.25 3.93
N GLY A 33 -3.05 -3.03 3.10
CA GLY A 33 -2.94 -4.49 3.10
C GLY A 33 -1.68 -5.03 2.43
N LEU A 34 -0.70 -4.20 2.12
CA LEU A 34 0.55 -4.60 1.46
C LEU A 34 1.57 -4.91 2.54
N PHE A 35 2.15 -6.11 2.50
CA PHE A 35 3.18 -6.53 3.45
C PHE A 35 4.20 -7.42 2.75
N ALA A 36 5.34 -7.65 3.39
CA ALA A 36 6.37 -8.57 2.91
C ALA A 36 6.95 -9.40 4.05
N GLU A 37 7.21 -10.68 3.82
CA GLU A 37 8.03 -11.48 4.75
C GLU A 37 9.50 -11.06 4.69
N LYS A 38 9.94 -10.64 3.51
CA LYS A 38 11.25 -10.06 3.23
C LYS A 38 11.06 -8.93 2.22
N VAL A 39 11.65 -7.76 2.50
CA VAL A 39 11.64 -6.60 1.58
C VAL A 39 11.92 -7.05 0.14
N GLY A 40 11.05 -6.64 -0.77
CA GLY A 40 11.07 -7.03 -2.19
C GLY A 40 10.15 -8.21 -2.55
N GLN A 41 9.64 -8.95 -1.56
CA GLN A 41 8.65 -10.03 -1.75
C GLN A 41 7.26 -9.61 -1.25
N TRP A 42 6.71 -8.57 -1.88
CA TRP A 42 5.44 -7.96 -1.49
C TRP A 42 4.22 -8.82 -1.83
N GLN A 43 3.25 -8.84 -0.90
CA GLN A 43 2.01 -9.59 -1.01
C GLN A 43 0.84 -8.80 -0.42
N TRP A 44 -0.36 -9.00 -0.99
CA TRP A 44 -1.59 -8.44 -0.44
C TRP A 44 -2.23 -9.42 0.54
N VAL A 45 -2.76 -8.90 1.64
CA VAL A 45 -3.44 -9.68 2.69
C VAL A 45 -4.61 -10.54 2.18
N ASP A 46 -5.25 -10.16 1.07
CA ASP A 46 -6.38 -10.88 0.46
C ASP A 46 -5.93 -11.94 -0.57
N LYS A 47 -4.61 -12.12 -0.75
CA LYS A 47 -3.98 -12.98 -1.74
C LYS A 47 -4.16 -12.51 -3.19
N THR A 48 -4.59 -11.28 -3.43
CA THR A 48 -4.53 -10.66 -4.75
C THR A 48 -3.08 -10.67 -5.24
N PRO A 49 -2.80 -11.10 -6.48
CA PRO A 49 -1.44 -11.12 -7.02
C PRO A 49 -0.80 -9.74 -6.99
N TYR A 50 0.41 -9.66 -6.45
CA TYR A 50 1.19 -8.42 -6.47
C TYR A 50 1.68 -8.12 -7.89
N ASN A 51 1.39 -6.91 -8.39
CA ASN A 51 1.90 -6.42 -9.65
C ASN A 51 2.90 -5.28 -9.41
N GLY A 52 4.20 -5.60 -9.50
CA GLY A 52 5.28 -4.63 -9.27
C GLY A 52 5.28 -3.44 -10.24
N THR A 53 4.75 -3.59 -11.47
CA THR A 53 4.69 -2.47 -12.43
C THR A 53 3.52 -1.51 -12.16
N ALA A 54 2.52 -1.98 -11.41
CA ALA A 54 1.39 -1.17 -10.95
C ALA A 54 1.58 -0.66 -9.51
N ALA A 55 2.74 -0.89 -8.90
CA ALA A 55 2.99 -0.48 -7.52
C ALA A 55 3.13 1.05 -7.40
N PHE A 56 2.36 1.65 -6.48
CA PHE A 56 2.31 3.11 -6.28
C PHE A 56 3.29 3.58 -5.19
N TRP A 57 4.51 3.04 -5.21
CA TRP A 57 5.56 3.40 -4.27
C TRP A 57 5.93 4.89 -4.36
N ARG A 58 6.29 5.49 -3.22
CA ARG A 58 6.90 6.82 -3.21
C ARG A 58 8.31 6.73 -3.78
N LYS A 59 8.86 7.87 -4.21
CA LYS A 59 10.25 7.92 -4.67
C LYS A 59 11.18 7.44 -3.54
N GLY A 60 11.98 6.41 -3.82
CA GLY A 60 12.89 5.80 -2.84
C GLY A 60 12.33 4.56 -2.14
N GLU A 61 11.06 4.22 -2.37
CA GLU A 61 10.43 3.01 -1.83
C GLU A 61 10.29 1.92 -2.90
N PRO A 62 10.29 0.63 -2.51
CA PRO A 62 10.59 0.14 -1.16
C PRO A 62 12.08 0.29 -0.81
N SER A 63 12.36 0.74 0.40
CA SER A 63 13.72 0.88 0.94
C SER A 63 14.24 -0.45 1.52
N GLU A 64 15.56 -0.64 1.63
CA GLU A 64 16.18 -1.83 2.26
C GLU A 64 16.29 -1.71 3.80
N GLY A 65 15.46 -0.88 4.42
CA GLY A 65 15.43 -0.70 5.87
C GLY A 65 15.15 -2.02 6.61
N PHE A 66 15.83 -2.19 7.76
CA PHE A 66 15.47 -3.27 8.68
C PHE A 66 14.11 -2.95 9.30
N ASP A 67 13.21 -3.94 9.34
CA ASP A 67 11.86 -3.88 9.91
C ASP A 67 10.82 -3.00 9.18
N GLU A 68 10.98 -2.76 7.86
CA GLU A 68 10.02 -2.01 7.01
C GLU A 68 9.10 -2.93 6.18
N ASN A 69 8.59 -3.99 6.82
CA ASN A 69 7.80 -5.02 6.15
C ASN A 69 6.30 -4.67 5.97
N CYS A 70 5.85 -3.50 6.43
CA CYS A 70 4.45 -3.04 6.46
C CYS A 70 4.32 -1.54 6.16
#